data_AF-L0IFF9-F1
#
_entry.id   AF-L0IFF9-F1
#
_cell.length_a   1.000
_cell.length_b   1.000
_cell.length_c   1.000
_cell.angle_alpha   90.00
_cell.angle_beta   90.00
_cell.angle_gamma   90.00
#
_symmetry.space_group_name_H-M   'P 1'
#
loop_
_entity.id
_entity.type
_entity.pdbx_description
1 polymer ?
#
loop_
_entity_poly.entity_id
_entity_poly.type
_entity_poly.pdbx_seq_one_letter_code
_entity_poly.pdbx_strand_id
1 'polypeptide(L)'
;MTEQGEAPPAGQGSPPGENDVATGDESPRIEVYPGKEVVVDFDPGLTFECVSECTWCCQHGVLLYGKDLIELASRANLSETTTDFRGEKFVTREPKDREEHVADDGQACAFLGDDGLCQLHLEDEHDWKPTRCSVFPLAVSREADGLHVGIRESAHDHCEGLGVSDRRVIDELQAFLPELLWELENPDSERVL
;
A
#
# COMPACT_ATOMS: atom_id res chain seq x y z
N MET A 1 -45.33 -23.06 65.76
CA MET A 1 -44.34 -24.12 65.95
C MET A 1 -43.81 -24.43 64.56
N THR A 2 -42.58 -24.19 64.15
CA THR A 2 -41.35 -23.70 64.76
C THR A 2 -40.44 -23.45 63.55
N GLU A 3 -39.81 -22.27 63.46
CA GLU A 3 -38.49 -21.98 62.85
C GLU A 3 -38.25 -22.45 61.40
N GLN A 4 -37.79 -21.61 60.49
CA GLN A 4 -36.38 -21.19 60.48
C GLN A 4 -36.24 -19.91 59.66
N GLY A 5 -35.61 -18.91 60.28
CA GLY A 5 -34.93 -17.86 59.55
C GLY A 5 -33.54 -18.36 59.14
N GLU A 6 -33.08 -17.94 57.98
CA GLU A 6 -31.67 -18.05 57.63
C GLU A 6 -31.26 -16.75 56.93
N ALA A 7 -30.37 -16.02 57.62
CA ALA A 7 -29.68 -14.83 57.13
C ALA A 7 -28.44 -15.26 56.31
N PRO A 8 -27.89 -14.37 55.46
CA PRO A 8 -27.10 -14.75 54.29
C PRO A 8 -25.61 -14.95 54.61
N PRO A 9 -24.85 -15.68 53.78
CA PRO A 9 -23.40 -15.62 53.81
C PRO A 9 -22.83 -14.63 52.78
N ALA A 10 -21.97 -13.77 53.32
CA ALA A 10 -20.65 -13.34 52.83
C ALA A 10 -20.43 -13.08 51.33
N GLY A 11 -20.07 -11.83 51.04
CA GLY A 11 -19.37 -11.50 49.80
C GLY A 11 -17.98 -12.10 49.72
N GLN A 12 -17.48 -12.17 48.48
CA GLN A 12 -16.07 -12.03 48.08
C GLN A 12 -15.96 -12.20 46.57
N GLY A 13 -15.11 -11.38 45.95
CA GLY A 13 -14.48 -11.68 44.67
C GLY A 13 -15.07 -10.96 43.46
N SER A 14 -14.73 -9.67 43.30
CA SER A 14 -14.56 -9.11 41.95
C SER A 14 -13.45 -9.88 41.24
N PRO A 15 -13.64 -10.37 39.99
CA PRO A 15 -12.50 -10.77 39.19
C PRO A 15 -11.71 -9.51 38.73
N PRO A 16 -10.37 -9.53 38.82
CA PRO A 16 -9.49 -8.54 38.19
C PRO A 16 -9.22 -8.91 36.72
N GLY A 17 -8.75 -7.93 35.96
CA GLY A 17 -8.41 -8.03 34.53
C GLY A 17 -9.14 -6.91 33.78
N GLU A 18 -8.69 -5.65 33.79
CA GLU A 18 -7.31 -5.24 33.54
C GLU A 18 -6.72 -6.05 32.38
N ASN A 19 -7.36 -5.96 31.21
CA ASN A 19 -6.59 -5.81 29.99
C ASN A 19 -6.54 -4.32 29.72
N ASP A 20 -5.46 -3.75 30.25
CA ASP A 20 -4.75 -2.58 29.71
C ASP A 20 -5.07 -2.43 28.21
N VAL A 21 -6.04 -1.57 27.90
CA VAL A 21 -6.14 -1.01 26.56
C VAL A 21 -4.93 -0.10 26.49
N ALA A 22 -3.88 -0.60 25.81
CA ALA A 22 -2.65 0.11 25.56
C ALA A 22 -3.00 1.56 25.19
N THR A 23 -2.55 2.46 26.04
CA THR A 23 -2.77 3.88 25.95
C THR A 23 -1.77 4.42 24.93
N GLY A 24 -2.28 4.86 23.77
CA GLY A 24 -1.58 5.73 22.82
C GLY A 24 -0.34 5.13 22.18
N ASP A 25 -0.52 4.27 21.17
CA ASP A 25 0.53 4.06 20.18
C ASP A 25 0.58 5.33 19.32
N GLU A 26 1.46 6.27 19.69
CA GLU A 26 1.88 7.30 18.73
C GLU A 26 2.59 6.55 17.59
N SER A 27 1.94 6.50 16.42
CA SER A 27 2.48 5.91 15.20
C SER A 27 3.97 6.29 15.04
N PRO A 28 4.89 5.33 14.91
CA PRO A 28 6.32 5.63 14.96
C PRO A 28 6.73 6.51 13.77
N ARG A 29 7.58 7.50 14.04
CA ARG A 29 8.18 8.35 13.02
C ARG A 29 9.56 7.81 12.61
N ILE A 30 9.73 7.57 11.31
CA ILE A 30 10.93 6.94 10.75
C ILE A 30 11.57 7.87 9.73
N GLU A 31 12.87 8.13 9.88
CA GLU A 31 13.66 8.84 8.89
C GLU A 31 14.03 7.90 7.73
N VAL A 32 13.55 8.22 6.53
CA VAL A 32 13.75 7.42 5.31
C VAL A 32 14.95 7.93 4.50
N TYR A 33 15.12 9.25 4.48
CA TYR A 33 16.28 9.94 3.91
C TYR A 33 16.69 11.09 4.84
N PRO A 34 17.90 11.67 4.72
CA PRO A 34 18.31 12.81 5.54
C PRO A 34 17.27 13.95 5.55
N GLY A 35 16.64 14.16 6.72
CA GLY A 35 15.60 15.18 6.93
C GLY A 35 14.23 14.86 6.31
N LYS A 36 13.99 13.63 5.85
CA LYS A 36 12.73 13.15 5.27
C LYS A 36 12.17 12.01 6.11
N GLU A 37 11.22 12.36 6.95
CA GLU A 37 10.55 11.42 7.85
C GLU A 37 9.15 11.06 7.34
N VAL A 38 8.66 9.89 7.76
CA VAL A 38 7.27 9.45 7.63
C VAL A 38 6.74 8.97 8.97
N VAL A 39 5.42 9.10 9.16
CA VAL A 39 4.67 8.44 10.22
C VAL A 39 4.17 7.10 9.69
N VAL A 40 4.41 6.02 10.42
CA VAL A 40 4.04 4.65 10.03
C VAL A 40 2.75 4.23 10.73
N ASP A 41 1.70 3.98 9.96
CA ASP A 41 0.36 3.60 10.43
C ASP A 41 0.03 2.13 10.14
N PHE A 42 1.02 1.25 10.29
CA PHE A 42 0.86 -0.19 10.15
C PHE A 42 1.73 -0.93 11.18
N ASP A 43 1.48 -2.23 11.36
CA ASP A 43 2.25 -3.07 12.29
C ASP A 43 3.76 -3.07 11.93
N PRO A 44 4.66 -2.59 12.81
CA PRO A 44 6.10 -2.61 12.55
C PRO A 44 6.69 -4.00 12.31
N GLY A 45 5.99 -5.06 12.72
CA GLY A 45 6.33 -6.45 12.45
C GLY A 45 5.92 -6.93 11.06
N LEU A 46 5.17 -6.14 10.28
CA LEU A 46 4.70 -6.53 8.95
C LEU A 46 5.88 -6.79 8.02
N THR A 47 5.83 -7.94 7.33
CA THR A 47 6.80 -8.31 6.32
C THR A 47 6.18 -8.29 4.92
N PHE A 48 7.03 -8.06 3.92
CA PHE A 48 6.60 -8.07 2.53
C PHE A 48 7.70 -8.57 1.60
N GLU A 49 7.31 -9.32 0.58
CA GLU A 49 8.13 -9.64 -0.57
C GLU A 49 7.27 -9.69 -1.83
N CYS A 50 7.75 -9.12 -2.93
CA CYS A 50 7.06 -9.22 -4.20
C CYS A 50 7.19 -10.67 -4.71
N VAL A 51 6.07 -11.37 -4.80
CA VAL A 51 6.01 -12.76 -5.29
C VAL A 51 5.74 -12.78 -6.80
N SER A 52 6.23 -13.83 -7.46
CA SER A 52 5.89 -14.09 -8.87
C SER A 52 4.37 -14.22 -9.03
N GLU A 53 3.83 -13.81 -10.17
CA GLU A 53 2.41 -13.97 -10.55
C GLU A 53 1.41 -13.01 -9.88
N CYS A 54 1.83 -12.25 -8.85
CA CYS A 54 1.00 -11.19 -8.25
C CYS A 54 0.95 -9.93 -9.13
N THR A 55 -0.13 -9.74 -9.90
CA THR A 55 -0.30 -8.59 -10.81
C THR A 55 -1.44 -7.66 -10.42
N TRP A 56 -1.98 -7.80 -9.21
CA TRP A 56 -3.14 -7.04 -8.73
C TRP A 56 -2.94 -5.51 -8.82
N CYS A 57 -1.73 -5.02 -8.57
CA CYS A 57 -1.40 -3.59 -8.69
C CYS A 57 -1.53 -3.06 -10.14
N CYS A 58 -1.41 -3.94 -11.15
CA CYS A 58 -1.57 -3.61 -12.57
C CYS A 58 -3.03 -3.61 -13.03
N GLN A 59 -3.96 -4.09 -12.20
CA GLN A 59 -5.37 -4.25 -12.58
C GLN A 59 -6.19 -2.96 -12.44
N HIS A 60 -5.77 -1.99 -11.63
CA HIS A 60 -6.60 -0.85 -11.18
C HIS A 60 -6.24 0.51 -11.82
N GLY A 61 -5.44 0.50 -12.88
CA GLY A 61 -4.85 1.71 -13.46
C GLY A 61 -3.73 2.27 -12.59
N VAL A 62 -2.75 2.96 -13.19
CA VAL A 62 -1.57 3.49 -12.48
C VAL A 62 -1.53 5.00 -12.62
N LEU A 63 -1.82 5.74 -11.55
CA LEU A 63 -1.63 7.19 -11.49
C LEU A 63 -0.17 7.57 -11.79
N LEU A 64 0.01 8.61 -12.59
CA LEU A 64 1.30 9.17 -12.98
C LEU A 64 1.41 10.60 -12.44
N TYR A 65 2.43 10.85 -11.63
CA TYR A 65 2.79 12.21 -11.23
C TYR A 65 3.59 12.91 -12.34
N GLY A 66 3.79 14.22 -12.20
CA GLY A 66 4.50 15.03 -13.19
C GLY A 66 5.89 14.46 -13.58
N LYS A 67 6.69 14.02 -12.60
CA LYS A 67 7.98 13.37 -12.88
C LYS A 67 7.81 12.00 -13.54
N ASP A 68 6.80 11.22 -13.16
CA ASP A 68 6.52 9.93 -13.80
C ASP A 68 6.19 10.12 -15.29
N LEU A 69 5.49 11.20 -15.66
CA LEU A 69 5.17 11.50 -17.06
C LEU A 69 6.41 11.84 -17.88
N ILE A 70 7.37 12.56 -17.30
CA ILE A 70 8.64 12.89 -17.95
C ILE A 70 9.45 11.61 -18.20
N GLU A 71 9.54 10.75 -17.18
CA GLU A 71 10.21 9.45 -17.31
C GLU A 71 9.47 8.52 -18.27
N LEU A 72 8.14 8.48 -18.25
CA LEU A 72 7.39 7.64 -19.17
C LEU A 72 7.53 8.11 -20.63
N ALA A 73 7.66 9.42 -20.87
CA ALA A 73 7.81 9.98 -22.22
C ALA A 73 9.09 9.54 -22.93
N SER A 74 10.13 9.13 -22.20
CA SER A 74 11.36 8.57 -22.81
C SER A 74 11.21 7.10 -23.21
N ARG A 75 10.16 6.43 -22.75
CA ARG A 75 9.93 4.98 -22.87
C ARG A 75 8.73 4.63 -23.74
N ALA A 76 7.70 5.48 -23.74
CA ALA A 76 6.45 5.20 -24.42
C ALA A 76 5.77 6.47 -24.96
N ASN A 77 4.89 6.27 -25.95
CA ASN A 77 4.05 7.35 -26.46
C ASN A 77 2.93 7.67 -25.47
N LEU A 78 3.05 8.80 -24.77
CA LEU A 78 2.08 9.21 -23.76
C LEU A 78 0.63 9.30 -24.28
N SER A 79 0.41 9.64 -25.56
CA SER A 79 -0.96 9.73 -26.08
C SER A 79 -1.63 8.37 -26.26
N GLU A 80 -0.85 7.30 -26.37
CA GLU A 80 -1.33 5.93 -26.55
C GLU A 80 -1.40 5.20 -25.20
N THR A 81 -0.48 5.50 -24.29
CA THR A 81 -0.31 4.74 -23.04
C THR A 81 -0.88 5.44 -21.81
N THR A 82 -1.45 6.64 -21.94
CA THR A 82 -2.10 7.34 -20.83
C THR A 82 -3.54 7.75 -21.12
N THR A 83 -4.34 7.82 -20.05
CA THR A 83 -5.71 8.32 -20.07
C THR A 83 -5.87 9.41 -19.01
N ASP A 84 -6.72 10.40 -19.29
CA ASP A 84 -7.12 11.41 -18.32
C ASP A 84 -8.34 10.94 -17.52
N PHE A 85 -8.27 11.08 -16.21
CA PHE A 85 -9.42 10.85 -15.33
C PHE A 85 -9.38 11.84 -14.19
N ARG A 86 -10.50 12.56 -13.97
CA ARG A 86 -10.65 13.59 -12.92
C ARG A 86 -9.53 14.65 -12.88
N GLY A 87 -8.93 14.96 -14.04
CA GLY A 87 -7.85 15.94 -14.17
C GLY A 87 -6.45 15.37 -13.91
N GLU A 88 -6.33 14.06 -13.74
CA GLU A 88 -5.08 13.35 -13.49
C GLU A 88 -4.76 12.38 -14.62
N LYS A 89 -3.47 12.06 -14.77
CA LYS A 89 -2.98 11.11 -15.77
C LYS A 89 -2.81 9.74 -15.15
N PHE A 90 -3.35 8.73 -15.81
CA PHE A 90 -3.13 7.34 -15.46
C PHE A 90 -2.56 6.60 -16.66
N VAL A 91 -1.82 5.53 -16.42
CA VAL A 91 -1.55 4.51 -17.43
C VAL A 91 -2.88 3.90 -17.87
N THR A 92 -3.07 3.80 -19.18
CA THR A 92 -4.26 3.20 -19.78
C THR A 92 -4.40 1.74 -19.35
N ARG A 93 -5.63 1.35 -19.01
CA ARG A 93 -6.04 -0.05 -18.92
C ARG A 93 -6.55 -0.49 -20.30
N GLU A 94 -6.13 -1.65 -20.75
CA GLU A 94 -6.54 -2.21 -22.03
C GLU A 94 -7.03 -3.66 -21.88
N PRO A 95 -7.93 -4.12 -22.77
CA PRO A 95 -8.31 -5.53 -22.82
C PRO A 95 -7.08 -6.41 -23.08
N LYS A 96 -6.97 -7.52 -22.37
CA LYS A 96 -5.97 -8.56 -22.66
C LYS A 96 -6.69 -9.83 -23.11
N ASP A 97 -6.10 -10.56 -24.06
CA ASP A 97 -6.65 -11.82 -24.59
C ASP A 97 -6.26 -13.01 -23.70
N ARG A 98 -6.59 -12.92 -22.41
CA ARG A 98 -6.30 -13.93 -21.37
C ARG A 98 -7.18 -13.73 -20.14
N GLU A 99 -7.34 -14.79 -19.35
CA GLU A 99 -8.09 -14.77 -18.09
C GLU A 99 -7.19 -14.59 -16.86
N GLU A 100 -5.90 -14.86 -17.00
CA GLU A 100 -4.91 -14.69 -15.92
C GLU A 100 -4.32 -13.28 -15.92
N HIS A 101 -3.93 -12.80 -14.74
CA HIS A 101 -3.26 -11.51 -14.53
C HIS A 101 -4.05 -10.26 -14.99
N VAL A 102 -5.36 -10.39 -15.19
CA VAL A 102 -6.27 -9.31 -15.55
C VAL A 102 -7.29 -9.06 -14.44
N ALA A 103 -7.94 -7.89 -14.46
CA ALA A 103 -9.07 -7.62 -13.58
C ALA A 103 -10.32 -8.38 -14.06
N ASP A 104 -11.40 -8.36 -13.26
CA ASP A 104 -12.69 -9.00 -13.56
C ASP A 104 -13.33 -8.53 -14.88
N ASP A 105 -12.99 -7.33 -15.36
CA ASP A 105 -13.44 -6.77 -16.64
C ASP A 105 -12.57 -7.19 -17.84
N GLY A 106 -11.59 -8.07 -17.63
CA GLY A 106 -10.63 -8.53 -18.64
C GLY A 106 -9.57 -7.50 -19.01
N GLN A 107 -9.44 -6.40 -18.25
CA GLN A 107 -8.46 -5.35 -18.52
C GLN A 107 -7.30 -5.36 -17.53
N ALA A 108 -6.14 -4.92 -18.01
CA ALA A 108 -4.95 -4.67 -17.19
C ALA A 108 -4.16 -3.47 -17.73
N CYS A 109 -3.15 -3.04 -16.97
CA CYS A 109 -2.17 -2.04 -17.38
C CYS A 109 -1.62 -2.34 -18.79
N ALA A 110 -1.50 -1.31 -19.63
CA ALA A 110 -0.93 -1.43 -20.97
C ALA A 110 0.46 -2.08 -20.98
N PHE A 111 1.28 -1.82 -19.97
CA PHE A 111 2.64 -2.35 -19.84
C PHE A 111 2.73 -3.75 -19.20
N LEU A 112 1.61 -4.36 -18.82
CA LEU A 112 1.63 -5.73 -18.31
C LEU A 112 1.72 -6.72 -19.47
N GLY A 113 2.85 -7.44 -19.54
CA GLY A 113 3.11 -8.48 -20.54
C GLY A 113 2.29 -9.75 -20.30
N ASP A 114 2.24 -10.59 -21.32
CA ASP A 114 1.50 -11.87 -21.30
C ASP A 114 2.09 -12.88 -20.30
N ASP A 115 3.38 -12.71 -19.96
CA ASP A 115 4.11 -13.45 -18.92
C ASP A 115 3.83 -12.94 -17.50
N GLY A 116 2.95 -11.93 -17.34
CA GLY A 116 2.64 -11.33 -16.05
C GLY A 116 3.74 -10.39 -15.54
N LEU A 117 4.74 -10.08 -16.37
CA LEU A 117 5.83 -9.18 -16.01
C LEU A 117 5.59 -7.76 -16.55
N CYS A 118 6.11 -6.77 -15.82
CA CYS A 118 6.00 -5.38 -16.20
C CYS A 118 7.07 -5.03 -17.25
N GLN A 119 6.64 -4.62 -18.44
CA GLN A 119 7.55 -4.25 -19.53
C GLN A 119 8.43 -3.04 -19.18
N LEU A 120 7.92 -2.07 -18.41
CA LEU A 120 8.71 -0.91 -17.96
C LEU A 120 9.90 -1.32 -17.07
N HIS A 121 9.74 -2.40 -16.31
CA HIS A 121 10.75 -2.90 -15.39
C HIS A 121 11.76 -3.82 -16.08
N LEU A 122 11.31 -4.60 -17.07
CA LEU A 122 12.15 -5.53 -17.83
C LEU A 122 13.06 -4.84 -18.86
N GLU A 123 12.59 -3.75 -19.46
CA GLU A 123 13.31 -3.08 -20.55
C GLU A 123 14.40 -2.11 -20.07
N ASP A 124 14.39 -1.76 -18.78
CA ASP A 124 15.23 -0.70 -18.25
C ASP A 124 16.39 -1.24 -17.40
N GLU A 125 17.61 -0.92 -17.83
CA GLU A 125 18.84 -1.15 -17.06
C GLU A 125 18.87 -0.40 -15.72
N HIS A 126 17.94 0.54 -15.49
CA HIS A 126 17.84 1.40 -14.30
C HIS A 126 16.66 1.04 -13.38
N ASP A 127 15.97 -0.10 -13.60
CA ASP A 127 14.96 -0.63 -12.67
C ASP A 127 13.81 0.34 -12.37
N TRP A 128 13.45 1.21 -13.32
CA TRP A 128 12.48 2.29 -13.06
C TRP A 128 11.04 1.78 -12.99
N LYS A 129 10.26 2.37 -12.07
CA LYS A 129 8.81 2.17 -11.93
C LYS A 129 8.14 3.52 -11.65
N PRO A 130 6.89 3.73 -12.13
CA PRO A 130 6.09 4.86 -11.68
C PRO A 130 6.00 4.92 -10.16
N THR A 131 5.97 6.11 -9.60
CA THR A 131 5.96 6.31 -8.14
C THR A 131 4.84 5.52 -7.45
N ARG A 132 3.64 5.45 -8.04
CA ARG A 132 2.53 4.65 -7.50
C ARG A 132 2.80 3.14 -7.50
N CYS A 133 3.57 2.63 -8.45
CA CYS A 133 3.98 1.23 -8.48
C CYS A 133 5.05 0.97 -7.41
N SER A 134 5.99 1.88 -7.19
CA SER A 134 7.06 1.72 -6.20
C SER A 134 6.54 1.67 -4.77
N VAL A 135 5.48 2.44 -4.46
CA VAL A 135 4.92 2.46 -3.10
C VAL A 135 4.09 1.21 -2.76
N PHE A 136 3.69 0.37 -3.72
CA PHE A 136 2.87 -0.81 -3.41
C PHE A 136 3.64 -1.82 -2.53
N PRO A 137 3.06 -2.38 -1.45
CA PRO A 137 1.64 -2.38 -1.06
C PRO A 137 1.20 -1.21 -0.15
N LEU A 138 2.09 -0.24 0.09
CA LEU A 138 1.84 0.89 0.98
C LEU A 138 0.81 1.87 0.40
N ALA A 139 0.06 2.47 1.31
CA ALA A 139 -0.75 3.66 1.09
C ALA A 139 0.00 4.86 1.67
N VAL A 140 0.33 5.82 0.82
CA VAL A 140 0.92 7.10 1.24
C VAL A 140 -0.13 8.20 1.20
N SER A 141 -0.22 8.98 2.26
CA SER A 141 -1.05 10.19 2.36
C SER A 141 -0.26 11.34 3.01
N ARG A 142 -0.79 12.56 2.93
CA ARG A 142 -0.20 13.74 3.58
C ARG A 142 -1.15 14.28 4.63
N GLU A 143 -0.68 14.37 5.87
CA GLU A 143 -1.37 14.97 7.00
C GLU A 143 -0.67 16.24 7.48
N ALA A 144 -1.21 16.86 8.54
CA ALA A 144 -0.71 18.13 9.07
C ALA A 144 0.72 18.05 9.61
N ASP A 145 1.15 16.88 10.09
CA ASP A 145 2.45 16.64 10.70
C ASP A 145 3.42 15.84 9.82
N GLY A 146 3.02 15.45 8.60
CA GLY A 146 3.95 14.84 7.65
C GLY A 146 3.31 13.92 6.62
N LEU A 147 4.14 13.05 6.05
CA LEU A 147 3.67 11.92 5.24
C LEU A 147 3.31 10.76 6.15
N HIS A 148 2.13 10.20 5.93
CA HIS A 148 1.64 9.02 6.60
C HIS A 148 1.71 7.84 5.64
N VAL A 149 2.12 6.69 6.18
CA VAL A 149 2.35 5.48 5.41
C VAL A 149 1.65 4.33 6.11
N GLY A 150 0.55 3.88 5.51
CA GLY A 150 -0.21 2.72 5.92
C GLY A 150 -0.08 1.57 4.91
N ILE A 151 -0.89 0.53 5.09
CA ILE A 151 -1.11 -0.51 4.08
C ILE A 151 -2.43 -0.23 3.38
N ARG A 152 -2.46 -0.38 2.06
CA ARG A 152 -3.71 -0.29 1.29
C ARG A 152 -4.67 -1.34 1.80
N GLU A 153 -5.91 -0.97 2.06
CA GLU A 153 -6.93 -1.94 2.50
C GLU A 153 -7.02 -3.13 1.55
N SER A 154 -7.02 -2.86 0.24
CA SER A 154 -7.07 -3.88 -0.79
C SER A 154 -5.85 -4.80 -0.84
N ALA A 155 -4.69 -4.35 -0.34
CA ALA A 155 -3.51 -5.21 -0.27
C ALA A 155 -3.68 -6.30 0.80
N HIS A 156 -4.40 -6.05 1.90
CA HIS A 156 -4.68 -7.08 2.90
C HIS A 156 -5.46 -8.26 2.31
N ASP A 157 -6.34 -8.00 1.35
CA ASP A 157 -7.20 -9.02 0.76
C ASP A 157 -6.60 -9.70 -0.47
N HIS A 158 -5.72 -9.00 -1.21
CA HIS A 158 -5.30 -9.42 -2.54
C HIS A 158 -3.79 -9.52 -2.74
N CYS A 159 -2.98 -9.00 -1.83
CA CYS A 159 -1.53 -9.03 -1.97
C CYS A 159 -0.94 -10.29 -1.34
N GLU A 160 -0.63 -11.27 -2.19
CA GLU A 160 0.05 -12.52 -1.80
C GLU A 160 1.45 -12.31 -1.24
N GLY A 161 2.04 -11.13 -1.42
CA GLY A 161 3.35 -10.77 -0.89
C GLY A 161 3.39 -10.36 0.58
N LEU A 162 2.24 -10.18 1.25
CA LEU A 162 2.21 -9.77 2.66
C LEU A 162 2.43 -10.97 3.60
N GLY A 163 3.33 -10.84 4.57
CA GLY A 163 3.53 -11.84 5.62
C GLY A 163 4.26 -13.12 5.18
N VAL A 164 4.81 -13.15 3.96
CA VAL A 164 5.42 -14.36 3.38
C VAL A 164 6.95 -14.44 3.53
N SER A 165 7.59 -13.32 3.90
CA SER A 165 9.05 -13.23 4.05
C SER A 165 9.44 -12.82 5.48
N ASP A 166 10.73 -12.85 5.76
CA ASP A 166 11.30 -12.29 7.00
C ASP A 166 11.67 -10.79 6.87
N ARG A 167 11.47 -10.19 5.68
CA ARG A 167 11.86 -8.80 5.39
C ARG A 167 10.79 -7.85 5.87
N ARG A 168 11.06 -7.15 6.98
CA ARG A 168 10.14 -6.16 7.54
C ARG A 168 10.05 -4.93 6.64
N VAL A 169 8.83 -4.49 6.38
CA VAL A 169 8.57 -3.33 5.51
C VAL A 169 9.18 -2.05 6.08
N ILE A 170 9.09 -1.88 7.41
CA ILE A 170 9.59 -0.70 8.11
C ILE A 170 11.11 -0.51 7.98
N ASP A 171 11.88 -1.60 7.84
CA ASP A 171 13.34 -1.54 7.68
C ASP A 171 13.74 -1.17 6.24
N GLU A 172 12.81 -1.30 5.29
CA GLU A 172 13.06 -1.22 3.85
C GLU A 172 12.32 -0.03 3.21
N LEU A 173 11.80 0.92 4.00
CA LEU A 173 10.96 2.03 3.53
C LEU A 173 11.60 2.84 2.39
N GLN A 174 12.93 2.96 2.36
CA GLN A 174 13.65 3.65 1.28
C GLN A 174 13.42 3.00 -0.09
N ALA A 175 13.22 1.67 -0.15
CA ALA A 175 12.94 0.96 -1.39
C ALA A 175 11.51 1.22 -1.91
N PHE A 176 10.58 1.55 -1.02
CA PHE A 176 9.17 1.78 -1.37
C PHE A 176 8.82 3.24 -1.58
N LEU A 177 9.55 4.17 -0.95
CA LEU A 177 9.17 5.57 -0.87
C LEU A 177 10.13 6.44 -1.69
N PRO A 178 9.86 6.70 -2.99
CA PRO A 178 10.67 7.62 -3.77
C PRO A 178 10.73 9.01 -3.14
N GLU A 179 11.88 9.66 -3.22
CA GLU A 179 12.09 11.02 -2.71
C GLU A 179 11.08 12.04 -3.25
N LEU A 180 10.49 11.78 -4.44
CA LEU A 180 9.45 12.59 -5.06
C LEU A 180 8.23 12.79 -4.14
N LEU A 181 7.87 11.83 -3.29
CA LEU A 181 6.68 11.91 -2.44
C LEU A 181 6.66 13.16 -1.55
N TRP A 182 7.82 13.62 -1.09
CA TRP A 182 7.93 14.82 -0.27
C TRP A 182 7.74 16.12 -1.06
N GLU A 183 7.95 16.09 -2.37
CA GLU A 183 7.79 17.24 -3.27
C GLU A 183 6.35 17.41 -3.76
N LEU A 184 5.53 16.35 -3.68
CA LEU A 184 4.15 16.37 -4.15
C LEU A 184 3.23 17.13 -3.19
N GLU A 185 2.41 18.02 -3.74
CA GLU A 185 1.32 18.68 -3.00
C GLU A 185 0.32 17.64 -2.48
N ASN A 186 -0.05 16.69 -3.35
CA ASN A 186 -0.91 15.56 -3.00
C ASN A 186 -0.24 14.22 -3.37
N PRO A 187 0.43 13.55 -2.43
CA PRO A 187 1.06 12.25 -2.63
C PRO A 187 0.10 11.06 -2.51
N ASP A 188 -1.21 11.30 -2.32
CA ASP A 188 -2.20 10.25 -2.10
C ASP A 188 -2.11 9.16 -3.17
N SER A 189 -1.71 7.98 -2.73
CA SER A 189 -1.44 6.87 -3.62
C SER A 189 -2.67 5.97 -3.85
N GLU A 190 -3.75 6.15 -3.09
CA GLU A 190 -4.97 5.31 -3.16
C GLU A 190 -5.91 5.67 -4.31
N ARG A 191 -5.66 6.79 -4.97
CA ARG A 191 -6.37 7.19 -6.20
C ARG A 191 -6.25 6.11 -7.29
N VAL A 192 -7.40 5.73 -7.86
CA VAL A 192 -7.57 4.68 -8.88
C VAL A 192 -8.44 5.22 -10.03
N LEU A 193 -8.38 4.54 -11.19
CA LEU A 193 -9.26 4.78 -12.34
C LEU A 193 -10.69 4.30 -12.09
#